data_AF-A0A5S3VS07-F1
#
_entry.id   AF-A0A5S3VS07-F1
#
_cell.length_a   1.000
_cell.length_b   1.000
_cell.length_c   1.000
_cell.angle_alpha   90.00
_cell.angle_beta   90.00
_cell.angle_gamma   90.00
#
_symmetry.space_group_name_H-M   'P 1'
#
loop_
_entity.id
_entity.type
_entity.pdbx_description
1 polymer ?
#
loop_
_entity_poly.entity_id
_entity_poly.type
_entity_poly.pdbx_seq_one_letter_code
_entity_poly.pdbx_strand_id
1 'polypeptide(L)' 'MGALLLPGEQMLAAGDSVTTPEVVMAWSDTGINGASQRMHRTLRARLDWPVADKPRPVHVNTWEALY' A
#
# COMPACT_ATOMS: atom_id res chain seq x y z
N MET A 1 0.16 -1.20 13.26
CA MET A 1 0.31 -1.38 11.80
C MET A 1 0.51 -2.86 11.56
N GLY A 2 -0.38 -3.50 10.82
CA GLY A 2 -0.42 -4.96 10.64
C GLY A 2 -1.86 -5.45 10.42
N ALA A 3 -2.05 -6.77 10.30
CA ALA A 3 -3.40 -7.35 10.26
C ALA A 3 -4.16 -7.02 11.55
N LEU A 4 -5.37 -6.49 11.42
CA LEU A 4 -6.31 -6.33 12.52
C LEU A 4 -7.19 -7.58 12.56
N LEU A 5 -7.05 -8.37 13.62
CA LEU A 5 -7.87 -9.57 13.85
C LEU A 5 -8.77 -9.32 15.06
N LEU A 6 -10.08 -9.41 14.85
CA LEU A 6 -11.08 -9.39 15.92
C LEU A 6 -11.24 -10.79 16.54
N PRO A 7 -11.82 -10.90 17.73
CA PRO A 7 -12.03 -12.20 18.37
C PRO A 7 -12.80 -13.17 17.45
N GLY A 8 -12.21 -14.35 17.23
CA GLY A 8 -12.81 -15.42 16.43
C GLY A 8 -12.56 -15.33 14.91
N GLU A 9 -11.94 -14.26 14.41
CA GLU A 9 -11.64 -14.13 12.97
C GLU A 9 -10.50 -15.03 12.49
N GLN A 10 -9.64 -15.48 13.41
CA GLN A 10 -8.60 -16.44 13.11
C GLN A 10 -8.30 -17.38 14.27
N MET A 11 -8.22 -18.67 13.98
CA MET A 11 -7.86 -19.74 14.93
C MET A 11 -6.86 -20.66 14.25
N LEU A 12 -5.76 -20.98 14.96
CA LEU A 12 -4.71 -21.86 14.47
C LEU A 12 -4.81 -23.22 15.17
N ALA A 13 -4.74 -24.31 14.40
CA ALA A 13 -4.58 -25.63 14.98
C ALA A 13 -3.12 -25.86 15.40
N ALA A 14 -2.85 -26.98 16.08
CA ALA A 14 -1.50 -27.36 16.46
C ALA A 14 -0.63 -27.56 15.20
N GLY A 15 0.42 -26.75 15.07
CA GLY A 15 1.32 -26.76 13.92
C GLY A 15 1.01 -25.72 12.85
N ASP A 16 -0.12 -25.02 12.94
CA ASP A 16 -0.46 -23.95 11.99
C ASP A 16 0.30 -22.66 12.29
N SER A 17 0.53 -21.87 11.24
CA SER A 17 1.14 -20.55 11.34
C SER A 17 0.39 -19.54 10.47
N VAL A 18 0.52 -18.27 10.81
CA VAL A 18 0.01 -17.15 10.01
C VAL A 18 1.15 -16.26 9.58
N THR A 19 1.13 -15.85 8.32
CA THR A 19 2.01 -14.80 7.80
C THR A 19 1.21 -13.51 7.67
N THR A 20 1.71 -12.44 8.26
CA THR A 20 1.09 -11.11 8.15
C THR A 20 1.60 -10.36 6.91
N PRO A 21 0.85 -9.36 6.41
CA PRO A 21 1.35 -8.49 5.36
C PRO A 21 2.60 -7.73 5.80
N GLU A 22 3.49 -7.46 4.85
CA GLU A 22 4.67 -6.61 5.11
C GLU A 22 4.25 -5.17 5.45
N VAL A 23 5.02 -4.54 6.34
CA VAL A 23 4.90 -3.11 6.64
C VAL A 23 6.07 -2.36 6.01
N VAL A 24 5.76 -1.36 5.17
CA VAL A 24 6.76 -0.43 4.64
C VAL A 24 6.77 0.82 5.53
N MET A 25 7.94 1.14 6.09
CA MET A 25 8.14 2.33 6.91
C MET A 25 9.18 3.26 6.27
N ALA A 26 8.96 4.56 6.37
CA ALA A 26 9.89 5.58 5.94
C ALA A 26 10.28 6.47 7.12
N TRP A 27 11.57 6.76 7.25
CA TRP A 27 12.12 7.68 8.23
C TRP A 27 12.92 8.77 7.51
N SER A 28 12.94 9.98 8.09
CA SER A 28 13.74 11.09 7.59
C SER A 28 14.09 12.06 8.71
N ASP A 29 15.34 12.50 8.72
CA ASP A 29 15.85 13.62 9.52
C ASP A 29 15.47 14.98 8.93
N THR A 30 15.17 15.06 7.63
CA THR A 30 14.71 16.28 6.94
C THR A 30 13.19 16.50 6.96
N GLY A 31 12.47 15.96 7.95
CA GLY A 31 11.02 16.12 8.11
C GLY A 31 10.15 15.32 7.12
N ILE A 32 8.85 15.63 7.11
CA ILE A 32 7.81 14.81 6.43
C ILE A 32 8.03 14.74 4.92
N ASN A 33 8.49 15.80 4.27
CA ASN A 33 8.76 15.77 2.83
C ASN A 33 9.84 14.73 2.48
N GLY A 34 10.90 14.62 3.28
CA GLY A 34 11.94 13.61 3.10
C GLY A 34 11.40 12.18 3.29
N ALA A 35 10.54 11.97 4.30
CA ALA A 35 9.90 10.69 4.54
C ALA A 35 8.94 10.29 3.38
N SER A 36 8.11 11.23 2.91
CA SER A 36 7.20 11.03 1.78
C SER A 36 7.94 10.68 0.49
N GLN A 37 9.04 11.38 0.18
CA GLN A 37 9.84 11.08 -1.00
C GLN A 37 10.50 9.69 -0.92
N ARG A 38 11.02 9.30 0.26
CA ARG A 38 11.55 7.95 0.47
C ARG A 38 10.46 6.90 0.27
N MET A 39 9.29 7.10 0.84
CA MET A 39 8.13 6.20 0.67
C MET A 39 7.73 6.06 -0.81
N HIS A 40 7.56 7.18 -1.52
CA HIS A 40 7.21 7.17 -2.95
C HIS A 40 8.23 6.42 -3.80
N ARG A 41 9.54 6.66 -3.58
CA ARG A 41 10.59 5.95 -4.33
C ARG A 41 10.57 4.46 -4.05
N THR A 42 10.49 4.05 -2.78
CA THR A 42 10.45 2.63 -2.38
C THR A 42 9.26 1.90 -2.99
N LEU A 43 8.05 2.48 -2.91
CA LEU A 43 6.85 1.83 -3.44
C LEU A 43 6.88 1.75 -4.97
N ARG A 44 7.30 2.81 -5.67
CA ARG A 44 7.42 2.77 -7.14
C ARG A 44 8.43 1.73 -7.63
N ALA A 45 9.50 1.50 -6.88
CA ALA A 45 10.49 0.48 -7.23
C ALA A 45 10.03 -0.96 -6.93
N ARG A 46 9.12 -1.15 -5.97
CA ARG A 46 8.61 -2.48 -5.58
C ARG A 46 7.37 -2.92 -6.36
N LEU A 47 6.53 -1.98 -6.76
CA LEU A 47 5.28 -2.27 -7.44
C LEU A 47 5.56 -2.55 -8.92
N ASP A 48 5.22 -3.76 -9.36
CA ASP A 48 5.20 -4.11 -10.78
C ASP A 48 3.98 -3.44 -11.44
N TRP A 49 4.12 -2.14 -11.73
CA TRP A 49 3.07 -1.36 -12.36
C TRP A 49 3.32 -1.29 -13.87
N PRO A 50 2.36 -1.73 -14.73
CA PRO A 50 2.57 -1.87 -16.18
C PRO A 50 2.99 -0.58 -16.93
N VAL A 51 2.78 0.57 -16.30
CA VAL A 51 3.04 1.91 -16.85
C VAL A 51 3.72 2.84 -15.85
N ALA A 52 4.58 2.31 -14.98
CA ALA A 52 5.20 3.09 -13.88
C ALA A 52 5.85 4.40 -14.35
N ASP A 53 6.47 4.38 -15.53
CA ASP A 53 7.25 5.50 -16.10
C ASP A 53 6.51 6.28 -17.20
N LYS A 54 5.20 6.11 -17.34
CA LYS A 54 4.40 6.79 -18.36
C LYS A 54 3.41 7.78 -17.72
N PRO A 55 3.20 8.97 -18.31
CA PRO A 55 2.11 9.85 -17.89
C PRO A 55 0.78 9.10 -17.87
N ARG A 56 -0.05 9.35 -16.85
CA ARG A 56 -1.38 8.73 -16.75
C ARG A 56 -2.34 9.39 -17.75
N PRO A 57 -3.17 8.62 -18.47
CA PRO A 57 -4.16 9.20 -19.38
C PRO A 57 -5.15 10.10 -18.64
N VAL A 58 -5.52 11.22 -19.26
CA VAL A 58 -6.69 11.99 -18.85
C VAL A 58 -7.93 11.18 -19.22
N HIS A 59 -8.84 10.98 -18.27
CA HIS A 59 -10.08 10.25 -18.48
C HIS A 59 -11.29 11.05 -17.98
N VAL A 60 -12.45 10.77 -18.56
CA VAL A 60 -13.75 11.27 -18.08
C VAL A 60 -14.48 10.10 -17.42
N ASN A 61 -14.91 10.30 -16.18
CA ASN A 61 -15.83 9.39 -15.50
C ASN A 61 -17.22 10.03 -15.52
N THR A 62 -18.20 9.39 -16.16
CA THR A 62 -19.56 9.93 -16.32
C THR A 62 -20.50 9.54 -15.19
N TRP A 63 -19.99 9.02 -14.06
CA TRP A 63 -20.80 8.64 -12.91
C TRP A 63 -21.75 9.79 -12.55
N GLU A 64 -21.22 10.93 -12.10
CA GLU A 64 -22.05 12.08 -11.69
C GLU A 64 -22.86 12.74 -12.83
N ALA A 65 -22.50 12.49 -14.08
CA ALA A 65 -23.15 13.12 -15.23
C ALA A 65 -24.47 12.44 -15.63
N LEU A 66 -24.72 11.22 -15.14
CA LEU A 66 -25.81 10.36 -15.57
C LEU A 66 -26.69 9.83 -14.42
N TYR A 67 -26.46 10.27 -13.18
CA TYR A 67 -27.38 10.04 -12.04
C TYR A 67 -28.34 11.20 -11.84
#